data_AF-A0A7Y5NQ40-F1
#
_entry.id   AF-A0A7Y5NQ40-F1
#
_cell.length_a   1.000
_cell.length_b   1.000
_cell.length_c   1.000
_cell.angle_alpha   90.00
_cell.angle_beta   90.00
_cell.angle_gamma   90.00
#
_symmetry.space_group_name_H-M   'P 1'
#
loop_
_entity.id
_entity.type
_entity.pdbx_description
1 polymer ?
#
loop_
_entity_poly.entity_id
_entity_poly.type
_entity_poly.pdbx_seq_one_letter_code
_entity_poly.pdbx_strand_id
1 'polypeptide(L)' 'MPFVSKGSLALTEAIDRRGHTRKQAAESLGLDLSRLSRLLSGRRKATLEAARRAEESYGVPAAWFADFVKEAAA' A
#
# COMPACT_ATOMS: atom_id res chain seq x y z
N MET A 1 -13.96 12.67 -5.60
CA MET A 1 -13.00 11.86 -6.38
C MET A 1 -12.18 11.02 -5.41
N PRO A 2 -11.87 9.74 -5.67
CA PRO A 2 -10.97 8.98 -4.81
C PRO A 2 -9.58 9.63 -4.82
N PHE A 3 -9.09 10.02 -3.65
CA PHE A 3 -7.75 10.58 -3.49
C PHE A 3 -6.76 9.42 -3.40
N VAL A 4 -6.26 8.97 -4.54
CA VAL A 4 -5.25 7.91 -4.60
C VAL A 4 -3.91 8.52 -4.21
N SER A 5 -3.32 8.03 -3.12
CA SER A 5 -2.02 8.51 -2.64
C SER A 5 -0.90 8.19 -3.62
N LYS A 6 0.19 8.98 -3.62
CA LYS A 6 1.41 8.67 -4.38
C LYS A 6 1.93 7.27 -4.07
N GLY A 7 1.88 6.86 -2.80
CA GLY A 7 2.25 5.50 -2.38
C GLY A 7 1.35 4.41 -2.98
N SER A 8 0.04 4.63 -3.04
CA SER A 8 -0.92 3.68 -3.64
C SER A 8 -0.67 3.48 -5.14
N LEU A 9 -0.39 4.56 -5.87
CA LEU A 9 -0.03 4.51 -7.30
C LEU A 9 1.29 3.77 -7.52
N ALA A 10 2.35 4.19 -6.81
CA ALA A 10 3.67 3.58 -6.92
C ALA A 10 3.65 2.09 -6.55
N LEU A 11 2.86 1.71 -5.54
CA LEU A 11 2.66 0.31 -5.18
C LEU A 11 1.92 -0.47 -6.26
N THR A 12 0.90 0.12 -6.88
CA THR A 12 0.20 -0.51 -8.01
C THR A 12 1.16 -0.78 -9.16
N GLU A 13 1.97 0.21 -9.53
CA GLU A 13 2.98 0.06 -10.58
C GLU A 13 4.07 -0.94 -10.22
N ALA A 14 4.49 -1.00 -8.96
CA ALA A 14 5.50 -1.94 -8.50
C ALA A 14 4.99 -3.39 -8.49
N ILE A 15 3.71 -3.60 -8.14
CA ILE A 15 3.05 -4.90 -8.23
C ILE A 15 2.97 -5.35 -9.69
N ASP A 16 2.55 -4.43 -10.58
CA ASP A 16 2.41 -4.69 -12.02
C ASP A 16 3.77 -5.00 -12.68
N ARG A 17 4.79 -4.17 -12.43
CA ARG A 17 6.15 -4.39 -12.94
C ARG A 17 6.77 -5.71 -12.51
N ARG A 18 6.38 -6.24 -11.35
CA ARG A 18 6.86 -7.55 -10.85
C ARG A 18 6.01 -8.72 -11.36
N GLY A 19 4.94 -8.47 -12.10
CA GLY A 19 4.00 -9.51 -12.52
C GLY A 19 3.29 -10.19 -11.35
N HIS A 20 3.24 -9.53 -10.18
CA HIS A 20 2.59 -10.09 -9.01
C HIS A 20 1.08 -9.92 -9.11
N THR A 21 0.35 -10.97 -8.75
CA THR A 21 -1.10 -10.87 -8.58
C THR A 21 -1.44 -10.03 -7.35
N ARG A 22 -2.64 -9.44 -7.34
CA ARG A 22 -3.15 -8.72 -6.16
C ARG A 22 -3.16 -9.60 -4.90
N LYS A 23 -3.33 -10.92 -5.05
CA LYS A 23 -3.28 -11.87 -3.94
C LYS A 23 -1.88 -11.97 -3.35
N GLN A 24 -0.87 -12.18 -4.20
CA GLN A 24 0.54 -12.23 -3.78
C GLN A 24 1.00 -10.92 -3.16
N ALA A 25 0.55 -9.78 -3.71
CA ALA A 25 0.82 -8.47 -3.13
C ALA A 25 0.18 -8.30 -1.75
N ALA A 26 -1.06 -8.75 -1.57
CA ALA A 26 -1.74 -8.69 -0.28
C ALA A 26 -1.00 -9.54 0.77
N GLU A 27 -0.61 -10.77 0.40
CA GLU A 27 0.19 -11.67 1.26
C GLU A 27 1.54 -11.04 1.62
N SER A 28 2.26 -10.48 0.64
CA SER A 28 3.56 -9.82 0.87
C SER A 28 3.45 -8.62 1.82
N LEU A 29 2.31 -7.93 1.82
CA LEU A 29 2.07 -6.76 2.65
C LEU A 29 1.41 -7.13 4.00
N GLY A 30 1.08 -8.41 4.23
CA GLY A 30 0.30 -8.86 5.39
C GLY A 30 -1.11 -8.26 5.45
N LEU A 31 -1.70 -8.01 4.28
CA LEU A 31 -3.05 -7.46 4.12
C LEU A 31 -3.97 -8.54 3.54
N ASP A 32 -5.26 -8.44 3.87
CA ASP A 32 -6.28 -9.12 3.08
C ASP A 32 -6.48 -8.41 1.73
N LEU A 33 -6.94 -9.15 0.72
CA LEU A 33 -7.26 -8.64 -0.62
C LEU A 33 -8.22 -7.43 -0.59
N SER A 34 -9.23 -7.45 0.29
CA SER A 34 -10.15 -6.33 0.44
C SER A 34 -9.46 -5.10 1.03
N ARG A 35 -8.58 -5.27 2.01
CA ARG A 35 -7.75 -4.19 2.56
C ARG A 35 -6.81 -3.60 1.52
N LEU A 36 -6.13 -4.44 0.74
CA LEU A 36 -5.27 -4.01 -0.35
C LEU A 36 -6.06 -3.23 -1.40
N SER A 37 -7.19 -3.77 -1.86
CA SER A 37 -8.04 -3.10 -2.86
C SER A 37 -8.51 -1.72 -2.38
N ARG A 38 -8.90 -1.60 -1.11
CA ARG A 38 -9.26 -0.31 -0.51
C ARG A 38 -8.07 0.66 -0.40
N LEU A 39 -6.87 0.16 -0.15
CA LEU A 39 -5.64 0.96 -0.09
C LEU A 39 -5.25 1.48 -1.49
N LEU A 40 -5.28 0.61 -2.50
CA LEU A 40 -4.96 0.99 -3.88
C LEU A 40 -5.99 1.95 -4.47
N SER A 41 -7.27 1.82 -4.10
CA SER A 41 -8.33 2.74 -4.52
C SER A 41 -8.41 4.04 -3.70
N GLY A 42 -7.50 4.26 -2.75
CA GLY A 42 -7.51 5.45 -1.88
C GLY A 42 -8.69 5.52 -0.90
N ARG A 43 -9.50 4.45 -0.80
CA ARG A 43 -10.61 4.35 0.16
C ARG A 43 -10.16 3.98 1.56
N ARG A 44 -8.88 3.63 1.75
CA ARG A 44 -8.30 3.27 3.04
C ARG A 44 -6.88 3.82 3.18
N LYS A 45 -6.60 4.28 4.40
CA LYS A 45 -5.28 4.67 4.89
C LYS A 45 -4.33 3.48 5.04
N ALA A 46 -3.08 3.61 4.59
CA ALA A 46 -2.08 2.58 4.77
C ALA A 46 -1.70 2.47 6.26
N THR A 47 -1.52 1.26 6.75
CA THR A 47 -0.92 1.06 8.07
C THR A 47 0.59 1.26 7.98
N LEU A 48 1.21 1.70 9.07
CA LEU A 48 2.66 1.91 9.14
C LEU A 48 3.43 0.61 8.81
N GLU A 49 2.91 -0.54 9.25
CA GLU A 49 3.45 -1.85 8.92
C GLU A 49 3.36 -2.19 7.43
N ALA A 50 2.23 -1.88 6.78
CA ALA A 50 2.06 -2.12 5.34
C ALA A 50 2.92 -1.17 4.49
N ALA A 51 3.08 0.08 4.93
CA ALA A 51 3.97 1.03 4.28
C ALA A 51 5.44 0.57 4.37
N ARG A 52 5.86 0.08 5.54
CA ARG A 52 7.20 -0.50 5.72
C ARG A 52 7.41 -1.75 4.86
N ARG A 53 6.44 -2.66 4.83
CA ARG A 53 6.50 -3.83 3.94
C ARG A 53 6.49 -3.46 2.46
N ALA A 54 5.78 -2.40 2.06
CA ALA A 54 5.80 -1.91 0.69
C ALA A 54 7.20 -1.37 0.32
N GLU A 55 7.90 -0.76 1.27
CA GLU A 55 9.29 -0.32 1.09
C GLU A 55 10.23 -1.51 0.95
N GLU A 56 10.18 -2.47 1.88
CA GLU A 56 11.06 -3.64 1.89
C GLU A 56 10.79 -4.58 0.70
N SER A 57 9.51 -4.83 0.42
CA SER A 57 9.11 -5.78 -0.60
C SER A 57 9.06 -5.17 -1.98
N TYR A 58 8.62 -3.92 -2.15
CA TYR A 58 8.34 -3.30 -3.46
C TYR A 58 9.21 -2.08 -3.76
N GLY A 59 10.06 -1.63 -2.83
CA GLY A 59 10.89 -0.44 -2.99
C GLY A 59 10.10 0.87 -2.99
N VAL A 60 8.86 0.84 -2.48
CA VAL A 60 8.00 2.03 -2.42
C VAL A 60 8.22 2.73 -1.08
N PRO A 61 8.74 3.97 -1.04
CA PRO A 61 9.06 4.63 0.21
C PRO A 61 7.85 4.74 1.15
N ALA A 62 8.00 4.34 2.42
CA ALA A 62 6.91 4.41 3.40
C ALA A 62 6.38 5.84 3.56
N ALA A 63 7.24 6.85 3.39
CA ALA A 63 6.90 8.26 3.40
C ALA A 63 5.85 8.65 2.34
N TRP A 64 5.74 7.93 1.23
CA TRP A 64 4.75 8.22 0.20
C TRP A 64 3.34 7.78 0.58
N PHE A 65 3.23 6.99 1.65
CA PHE A 65 1.98 6.65 2.29
C PHE A 65 1.66 7.59 3.47
N ALA A 66 2.57 8.50 3.86
CA ALA A 66 2.47 9.31 5.09
C ALA A 66 1.26 10.24 5.14
N ASP A 67 0.81 10.75 3.99
CA ASP A 67 -0.46 11.51 3.85
C ASP A 67 -1.69 10.69 4.34
N PHE A 68 -1.52 9.37 4.37
CA PHE A 68 -2.51 8.36 4.72
C PHE A 68 -2.07 7.40 5.82
N VAL A 69 -1.01 7.67 6.59
CA VAL A 69 -0.71 6.86 7.78
C VAL A 69 -1.62 7.34 8.91
N LYS A 70 -2.42 6.43 9.48
CA LYS A 70 -3.11 6.73 10.73
C LYS A 70 -2.01 6.81 11.78
N GLU A 71 -1.70 8.01 12.30
CA GLU A 71 -0.92 8.12 13.54
C GLU A 71 -1.59 7.19 14.55
N ALA A 72 -0.86 6.17 14.98
CA ALA A 72 -1.23 5.43 16.16
C ALA A 72 -1.02 6.40 17.32
N ALA A 73 -2.02 7.25 17.57
CA ALA A 73 -2.09 8.07 18.75
C ALA A 73 -2.02 7.13 19.96
N ALA A 74 -0.94 7.29 20.72
CA ALA A 74 -0.68 6.65 21.99
C ALA A 74 -1.73 7.02 23.03
#